data_AF-A0A250JIV7-F1
#
_entry.id   AF-A0A250JIV7-F1
#
_cell.length_a   1.000
_cell.length_b   1.000
_cell.length_c   1.000
_cell.angle_alpha   90.00
_cell.angle_beta   90.00
_cell.angle_gamma   90.00
#
_symmetry.space_group_name_H-M   'P 1'
#
loop_
_entity.id
_entity.type
_entity.pdbx_description
1 polymer ?
#
loop_
_entity_poly.entity_id
_entity_poly.type
_entity_poly.pdbx_seq_one_letter_code
_entity_poly.pdbx_strand_id
1 'polypeptide(L)'
;MRFHRLWASAALLGAALAAPDARASLYWYNGVRGATPSVCFVGDALSSQPARVQQVLEYIGDFERAANIRFNYLGTCPAPIVLSNGNDWYGGDIRVVLPSTSVPFTGAVPGQGCPMFLDANGQYTGENNGWGSWSNAPDDLTANRGCRYNLKLGSDADASGVPWRNHTLHEFGHALGLAHEHVRDDVNTATCTAAGYGGTASAGHITLYDRQSVMHYAFSTCGIDGNYGQDGLSALDRLGLHIMYPEAARVAEFTGRTVIRSNEWLSLASTWRAAGAEAFAVSGFSWKLSGVTYSSSNSLYTSLGAGTYPFQLAYTDFLGRSYAYSGSVQVLTPPDYSARIVTPVAARLPLM
;
A
#
# COMPACT_ATOMS: atom_id res chain seq x y z
N MET A 1 -68.14 7.87 14.45
CA MET A 1 -67.25 6.85 13.83
C MET A 1 -65.83 7.06 14.36
N ARG A 2 -65.03 5.99 14.52
CA ARG A 2 -63.67 6.09 15.11
C ARG A 2 -62.61 6.30 14.02
N PHE A 3 -61.80 7.35 14.15
CA PHE A 3 -60.52 7.45 13.44
C PHE A 3 -59.41 6.83 14.30
N HIS A 4 -58.89 5.67 13.89
CA HIS A 4 -57.70 5.11 14.51
C HIS A 4 -56.44 5.67 13.83
N ARG A 5 -55.55 6.26 14.62
CA ARG A 5 -54.22 6.68 14.16
C ARG A 5 -53.35 5.45 13.94
N LEU A 6 -52.85 5.26 12.72
CA LEU A 6 -51.74 4.35 12.42
C LEU A 6 -50.48 5.19 12.16
N TRP A 7 -49.70 5.39 13.22
CA TRP A 7 -48.30 5.82 13.11
C TRP A 7 -47.44 4.58 13.40
N ALA A 8 -47.06 3.87 12.34
CA ALA A 8 -46.17 2.72 12.43
C ALA A 8 -44.72 3.19 12.54
N SER A 9 -43.98 2.64 13.51
CA SER A 9 -42.62 3.07 13.83
C SER A 9 -41.63 2.83 12.69
N ALA A 10 -40.99 3.89 12.20
CA ALA A 10 -39.85 3.80 11.31
C ALA A 10 -38.58 3.43 12.11
N ALA A 11 -38.34 2.14 12.30
CA ALA A 11 -37.19 1.60 13.04
C ALA A 11 -36.66 0.32 12.37
N LEU A 12 -36.06 0.46 11.19
CA LEU A 12 -35.48 -0.65 10.42
C LEU A 12 -34.09 -0.31 9.87
N LEU A 13 -33.19 -1.30 9.96
CA LEU A 13 -31.87 -1.37 9.34
C LEU A 13 -30.91 -0.20 9.64
N GLY A 14 -30.66 0.02 10.94
CA GLY A 14 -29.32 0.36 11.43
C GLY A 14 -28.40 -0.87 11.57
N ALA A 15 -28.62 -1.91 10.75
CA ALA A 15 -27.84 -3.14 10.77
C ALA A 15 -26.47 -2.86 10.14
N ALA A 16 -25.45 -2.72 10.97
CA ALA A 16 -24.10 -2.49 10.50
C ALA A 16 -23.67 -3.65 9.60
N LEU A 17 -23.36 -3.35 8.34
CA LEU A 17 -22.46 -4.17 7.53
C LEU A 17 -21.05 -4.00 8.10
N ALA A 18 -20.83 -4.61 9.27
CA ALA A 18 -19.52 -5.08 9.66
C ALA A 18 -19.15 -6.19 8.66
N ALA A 19 -18.69 -5.78 7.48
CA ALA A 19 -17.82 -6.63 6.70
C ALA A 19 -16.72 -7.09 7.65
N PRO A 20 -16.46 -8.41 7.77
CA PRO A 20 -15.39 -8.89 8.65
C PRO A 20 -14.12 -8.19 8.20
N ASP A 21 -13.37 -7.62 9.15
CA ASP A 21 -12.22 -6.78 8.82
C ASP A 21 -11.36 -7.44 7.72
N ALA A 22 -11.39 -6.86 6.52
CA ALA A 22 -10.32 -6.95 5.52
C ALA A 22 -9.41 -5.72 5.74
N ARG A 23 -8.11 -5.87 5.48
CA ARG A 23 -7.13 -5.31 6.45
C ARG A 23 -5.66 -5.07 5.87
N ALA A 24 -4.46 -4.57 5.53
CA ALA A 24 -3.33 -5.32 4.92
C ALA A 24 -1.90 -4.84 5.36
N SER A 25 -0.91 -5.03 4.48
CA SER A 25 0.38 -4.32 4.44
C SER A 25 1.23 -4.28 5.72
N LEU A 26 2.03 -5.33 5.91
CA LEU A 26 3.22 -5.29 6.76
C LEU A 26 4.36 -4.45 6.14
N TYR A 27 4.88 -3.47 6.88
CA TYR A 27 6.13 -2.77 6.58
C TYR A 27 7.34 -3.66 6.87
N TRP A 28 8.32 -3.71 5.95
CA TRP A 28 9.48 -4.58 6.10
C TRP A 28 10.59 -4.02 7.01
N TYR A 29 10.47 -2.80 7.53
CA TYR A 29 11.51 -2.08 8.30
C TYR A 29 12.86 -1.86 7.60
N ASN A 30 13.03 -2.34 6.37
CA ASN A 30 14.21 -2.18 5.53
C ASN A 30 14.01 -1.07 4.49
N GLY A 31 13.48 0.07 4.93
CA GLY A 31 13.36 1.31 4.16
C GLY A 31 12.16 1.37 3.20
N VAL A 32 12.09 2.49 2.48
CA VAL A 32 11.11 2.79 1.42
C VAL A 32 11.86 3.46 0.27
N ARG A 33 11.56 3.10 -1.00
CA ARG A 33 12.21 3.74 -2.16
C ARG A 33 11.86 5.22 -2.26
N GLY A 34 12.65 5.98 -3.03
CA GLY A 34 12.16 7.26 -3.57
C GLY A 34 10.92 7.04 -4.45
N ALA A 35 10.09 8.08 -4.60
CA ALA A 35 8.83 8.02 -5.36
C ALA A 35 9.01 7.68 -6.86
N THR A 36 10.23 7.80 -7.40
CA THR A 36 10.56 7.48 -8.79
C THR A 36 11.64 6.39 -8.91
N PRO A 37 11.38 5.15 -8.46
CA PRO A 37 12.38 4.08 -8.49
C PRO A 37 12.63 3.65 -9.94
N SER A 38 13.90 3.42 -10.28
CA SER A 38 14.30 2.99 -11.61
C SER A 38 14.20 1.49 -11.81
N VAL A 39 13.65 1.06 -12.95
CA VAL A 39 13.41 -0.35 -13.29
C VAL A 39 14.14 -0.69 -14.57
N CYS A 40 14.81 -1.85 -14.60
CA CYS A 40 15.47 -2.35 -15.78
C CYS A 40 15.52 -3.87 -15.80
N PHE A 41 15.69 -4.46 -16.98
CA PHE A 41 15.86 -5.90 -17.15
C PHE A 41 17.30 -6.28 -17.45
N VAL A 42 17.75 -7.36 -16.81
CA VAL A 42 19.14 -7.82 -16.82
C VAL A 42 19.34 -8.85 -17.95
N GLY A 43 20.46 -8.73 -18.68
CA GLY A 43 20.77 -9.63 -19.80
C GLY A 43 20.14 -9.16 -21.10
N ASP A 44 19.57 -10.10 -21.86
CA ASP A 44 18.95 -9.89 -23.17
C ASP A 44 17.42 -9.98 -23.14
N ALA A 45 16.81 -9.89 -21.95
CA ALA A 45 15.38 -10.09 -21.71
C ALA A 45 14.44 -9.32 -22.66
N LEU A 46 14.85 -8.14 -23.13
CA LEU A 46 14.11 -7.35 -24.11
C LEU A 46 14.02 -7.98 -25.51
N SER A 47 14.94 -8.87 -25.86
CA SER A 47 14.94 -9.63 -27.12
C SER A 47 14.61 -11.12 -26.94
N SER A 48 14.97 -11.72 -25.80
CA SER A 48 14.68 -13.13 -25.49
C SER A 48 13.31 -13.36 -24.84
N GLN A 49 12.78 -12.36 -24.12
CA GLN A 49 11.53 -12.42 -23.35
C GLN A 49 10.62 -11.18 -23.52
N PRO A 50 10.46 -10.57 -24.72
CA PRO A 50 9.77 -9.28 -24.88
C PRO A 50 8.33 -9.26 -24.35
N ALA A 51 7.58 -10.35 -24.52
CA ALA A 51 6.20 -10.46 -24.02
C ALA A 51 6.13 -10.48 -22.47
N ARG A 52 7.07 -11.17 -21.80
CA ARG A 52 7.15 -11.20 -20.34
C ARG A 52 7.61 -9.85 -19.78
N VAL A 53 8.55 -9.18 -20.46
CA VAL A 53 8.98 -7.81 -20.15
C VAL A 53 7.80 -6.84 -20.20
N GLN A 54 7.06 -6.81 -21.32
CA GLN A 54 5.89 -5.94 -21.50
C GLN A 54 4.83 -6.17 -20.41
N GLN A 55 4.51 -7.43 -20.14
CA GLN A 55 3.55 -7.82 -19.11
C GLN A 55 3.98 -7.40 -17.69
N VAL A 56 5.28 -7.50 -17.35
CA VAL A 56 5.78 -7.01 -16.06
C VAL A 56 5.56 -5.50 -15.93
N LEU A 57 5.82 -4.73 -17.00
CA LEU A 57 5.59 -3.28 -17.01
C LEU A 57 4.08 -2.93 -16.88
N GLU A 58 3.20 -3.67 -17.53
CA GLU A 58 1.73 -3.50 -17.41
C GLU A 58 1.22 -3.76 -15.98
N TYR A 59 1.75 -4.79 -15.32
CA TYR A 59 1.36 -5.16 -13.96
C TYR A 59 1.90 -4.17 -12.92
N ILE A 60 3.17 -3.76 -12.98
CA ILE A 60 3.70 -2.79 -11.99
C ILE A 60 3.02 -1.42 -12.11
N GLY A 61 2.40 -1.10 -13.24
CA GLY A 61 1.48 0.04 -13.37
C GLY A 61 0.33 0.06 -12.34
N ASP A 62 0.01 -1.05 -11.67
CA ASP A 62 -0.94 -1.05 -10.53
C ASP A 62 -0.42 -0.23 -9.34
N PHE A 63 0.90 -0.22 -9.07
CA PHE A 63 1.48 0.64 -8.03
C PHE A 63 1.35 2.12 -8.38
N GLU A 64 1.52 2.47 -9.66
CA GLU A 64 1.36 3.84 -10.15
C GLU A 64 -0.10 4.33 -10.11
N ARG A 65 -1.06 3.38 -10.17
CA ARG A 65 -2.50 3.62 -9.95
C ARG A 65 -2.88 3.65 -8.47
N ALA A 66 -2.10 3.00 -7.60
CA ALA A 66 -2.36 2.88 -6.17
C ALA A 66 -1.85 4.07 -5.34
N ALA A 67 -0.71 4.65 -5.72
CA ALA A 67 -0.01 5.66 -4.94
C ALA A 67 0.83 6.60 -5.83
N ASN A 68 1.54 7.56 -5.21
CA ASN A 68 2.46 8.47 -5.90
C ASN A 68 3.82 7.79 -6.21
N ILE A 69 3.77 6.70 -6.99
CA ILE A 69 4.91 5.92 -7.47
C ILE A 69 5.00 6.07 -9.00
N ARG A 70 6.17 6.37 -9.56
CA ARG A 70 6.38 6.43 -11.03
C ARG A 70 7.67 5.73 -11.43
N PHE A 71 7.58 4.59 -12.11
CA PHE A 71 8.76 3.79 -12.44
C PHE A 71 9.57 4.41 -13.58
N ASN A 72 10.84 4.73 -13.31
CA ASN A 72 11.75 5.21 -14.34
C ASN A 72 12.33 4.01 -15.12
N TYR A 73 11.67 3.63 -16.21
CA TYR A 73 12.06 2.48 -17.00
C TYR A 73 13.30 2.76 -17.88
N LEU A 74 14.39 2.03 -17.63
CA LEU A 74 15.68 2.21 -18.31
C LEU A 74 15.90 1.27 -19.50
N GLY A 75 14.97 0.34 -19.76
CA GLY A 75 15.19 -0.73 -20.74
C GLY A 75 16.12 -1.83 -20.19
N THR A 76 17.16 -2.16 -20.95
CA THR A 76 18.24 -3.05 -20.49
C THR A 76 19.01 -2.38 -19.37
N CYS A 77 19.29 -3.11 -18.29
CA CYS A 77 20.03 -2.57 -17.15
C CYS A 77 21.42 -2.06 -17.54
N PRO A 78 21.86 -0.91 -16.99
CA PRO A 78 23.22 -0.43 -17.17
C PRO A 78 24.27 -1.49 -16.81
N ALA A 79 25.36 -1.49 -17.60
CA ALA A 79 26.59 -2.23 -17.34
C ALA A 79 27.20 -1.81 -15.97
N PRO A 80 27.98 -2.69 -15.33
CA PRO A 80 28.64 -2.33 -14.08
C PRO A 80 29.71 -1.25 -14.30
N ILE A 81 29.93 -0.45 -13.26
CA ILE A 81 31.14 0.35 -13.12
C ILE A 81 32.10 -0.47 -12.25
N VAL A 82 33.28 -0.81 -12.75
CA VAL A 82 34.31 -1.46 -11.92
C VAL A 82 34.93 -0.41 -11.00
N LEU A 83 34.85 -0.64 -9.69
CA LEU A 83 35.38 0.22 -8.65
C LEU A 83 36.89 0.04 -8.48
N SER A 84 37.54 0.96 -7.75
CA SER A 84 38.99 0.94 -7.51
C SER A 84 39.50 -0.26 -6.68
N ASN A 85 38.61 -0.99 -6.01
CA ASN A 85 38.91 -2.25 -5.33
C ASN A 85 38.66 -3.49 -6.23
N GLY A 86 38.26 -3.29 -7.49
CA GLY A 86 37.93 -4.36 -8.44
C GLY A 86 36.48 -4.87 -8.37
N ASN A 87 35.67 -4.44 -7.39
CA ASN A 87 34.27 -4.86 -7.33
C ASN A 87 33.45 -4.20 -8.46
N ASP A 88 32.40 -4.89 -8.91
CA ASP A 88 31.35 -4.28 -9.72
C ASP A 88 30.52 -3.31 -8.87
N TRP A 89 29.98 -2.28 -9.52
CA TRP A 89 28.88 -1.47 -9.01
C TRP A 89 27.76 -1.41 -10.06
N TYR A 90 26.59 -1.94 -9.70
CA TYR A 90 25.42 -2.01 -10.57
C TYR A 90 24.40 -0.91 -10.23
N GLY A 91 24.23 0.04 -11.15
CA GLY A 91 23.26 1.14 -11.04
C GLY A 91 21.81 0.73 -11.37
N GLY A 92 20.86 1.59 -11.02
CA GLY A 92 19.42 1.30 -11.05
C GLY A 92 18.91 0.78 -9.71
N ASP A 93 17.60 0.85 -9.45
CA ASP A 93 17.01 0.51 -8.15
C ASP A 93 16.40 -0.90 -8.13
N ILE A 94 15.69 -1.26 -9.20
CA ILE A 94 15.08 -2.57 -9.41
C ILE A 94 15.65 -3.17 -10.70
N ARG A 95 16.50 -4.18 -10.55
CA ARG A 95 17.25 -4.87 -11.60
C ARG A 95 16.71 -6.29 -11.74
N VAL A 96 15.74 -6.46 -12.63
CA VAL A 96 14.96 -7.69 -12.80
C VAL A 96 15.71 -8.70 -13.68
N VAL A 97 15.90 -9.93 -13.19
CA VAL A 97 16.28 -11.08 -14.04
C VAL A 97 15.04 -11.93 -14.35
N LEU A 98 14.97 -12.42 -15.59
CA LEU A 98 13.96 -13.37 -16.07
C LEU A 98 14.64 -14.70 -16.47
N PRO A 99 13.95 -15.85 -16.38
CA PRO A 99 14.48 -17.13 -16.85
C PRO A 99 14.61 -17.16 -18.37
N SER A 100 15.44 -18.09 -18.87
CA SER A 100 15.73 -18.25 -20.31
C SER A 100 16.19 -16.95 -20.99
N THR A 101 17.07 -16.22 -20.30
CA THR A 101 17.82 -15.05 -20.80
C THR A 101 19.32 -15.35 -20.80
N SER A 102 20.14 -14.45 -21.35
CA SER A 102 21.61 -14.56 -21.36
C SER A 102 22.31 -14.43 -19.98
N VAL A 103 21.57 -14.47 -18.87
CA VAL A 103 22.09 -14.36 -17.50
C VAL A 103 21.60 -15.51 -16.63
N PRO A 104 22.49 -16.16 -15.85
CA PRO A 104 22.10 -17.25 -14.94
C PRO A 104 20.99 -16.84 -13.97
N PHE A 105 19.84 -17.49 -14.12
CA PHE A 105 18.65 -17.31 -13.29
C PHE A 105 18.74 -18.04 -11.94
N THR A 106 19.57 -19.08 -11.87
CA THR A 106 19.86 -19.87 -10.66
C THR A 106 21.37 -19.95 -10.42
N GLY A 107 21.76 -20.30 -9.19
CA GLY A 107 23.16 -20.26 -8.75
C GLY A 107 23.55 -18.93 -8.12
N ALA A 108 24.84 -18.72 -7.85
CA ALA A 108 25.33 -17.46 -7.29
C ALA A 108 24.95 -16.27 -8.19
N VAL A 109 24.44 -15.19 -7.59
CA VAL A 109 24.06 -13.98 -8.35
C VAL A 109 25.34 -13.38 -8.97
N PRO A 110 25.43 -13.21 -10.30
CA PRO A 110 26.66 -12.75 -10.92
C PRO A 110 27.06 -11.34 -10.46
N GLY A 111 28.36 -11.08 -10.38
CA GLY A 111 28.93 -9.75 -10.14
C GLY A 111 30.10 -9.79 -9.15
N GLN A 112 31.19 -9.09 -9.47
CA GLN A 112 32.39 -9.13 -8.62
C GLN A 112 32.15 -8.38 -7.31
N GLY A 113 32.20 -9.10 -6.18
CA GLY A 113 31.88 -8.54 -4.86
C GLY A 113 30.38 -8.49 -4.54
N CYS A 114 29.52 -9.24 -5.25
CA CYS A 114 28.17 -9.53 -4.81
C CYS A 114 28.20 -10.41 -3.53
N PRO A 115 27.58 -10.00 -2.40
CA PRO A 115 27.56 -10.80 -1.17
C PRO A 115 26.32 -11.70 -1.05
N MET A 116 25.36 -11.62 -1.98
CA MET A 116 24.07 -12.33 -1.85
C MET A 116 24.23 -13.84 -1.92
N PHE A 117 23.57 -14.52 -0.98
CA PHE A 117 23.62 -15.98 -0.81
C PHE A 117 25.04 -16.53 -0.62
N LEU A 118 25.95 -15.73 -0.06
CA LEU A 118 27.25 -16.19 0.40
C LEU A 118 27.23 -16.36 1.93
N ASP A 119 27.92 -17.38 2.42
CA ASP A 119 28.17 -17.55 3.86
C ASP A 119 29.26 -16.59 4.37
N ALA A 120 29.55 -16.64 5.67
CA ALA A 120 30.60 -15.83 6.30
C ALA A 120 32.03 -16.10 5.76
N ASN A 121 32.23 -17.15 4.95
CA ASN A 121 33.47 -17.53 4.30
C ASN A 121 33.46 -17.21 2.78
N GLY A 122 32.44 -16.49 2.30
CA GLY A 122 32.27 -16.17 0.88
C GLY A 122 31.85 -17.35 -0.01
N GLN A 123 31.40 -18.46 0.57
CA GLN A 123 30.94 -19.64 -0.17
C GLN A 123 29.45 -19.54 -0.47
N TYR A 124 29.07 -19.84 -1.72
CA TYR A 124 27.67 -19.79 -2.14
C TYR A 124 26.82 -20.88 -1.46
N THR A 125 25.78 -20.47 -0.73
CA THR A 125 24.96 -21.35 0.13
C THR A 125 24.00 -22.26 -0.64
N GLY A 126 23.71 -21.95 -1.90
CA GLY A 126 22.75 -22.69 -2.72
C GLY A 126 21.31 -22.18 -2.66
N GLU A 127 21.00 -21.16 -1.87
CA GLU A 127 19.63 -20.63 -1.70
C GLU A 127 18.98 -20.18 -3.03
N ASN A 128 19.75 -19.57 -3.93
CA ASN A 128 19.27 -19.15 -5.26
C ASN A 128 19.25 -20.30 -6.31
N ASN A 129 19.37 -21.56 -5.91
CA ASN A 129 19.27 -22.71 -6.83
C ASN A 129 17.82 -23.01 -7.25
N GLY A 130 16.82 -22.56 -6.47
CA GLY A 130 15.41 -22.72 -6.78
C GLY A 130 14.95 -21.90 -7.99
N TRP A 131 13.84 -22.30 -8.62
CA TRP A 131 13.21 -21.54 -9.72
C TRP A 131 12.25 -20.44 -9.27
N GLY A 132 11.91 -20.39 -7.98
CA GLY A 132 11.05 -19.36 -7.41
C GLY A 132 11.65 -17.96 -7.47
N SER A 133 10.76 -16.99 -7.43
CA SER A 133 11.08 -15.56 -7.34
C SER A 133 11.66 -15.14 -5.99
N TRP A 134 12.26 -13.95 -5.96
CA TRP A 134 12.56 -13.18 -4.75
C TRP A 134 12.92 -11.74 -5.11
N SER A 135 12.88 -10.84 -4.13
CA SER A 135 13.28 -9.44 -4.27
C SER A 135 13.97 -8.91 -3.02
N ASN A 136 15.00 -8.08 -3.21
CA ASN A 136 15.63 -7.34 -2.12
C ASN A 136 14.73 -6.19 -1.63
N ALA A 137 14.84 -5.87 -0.35
CA ALA A 137 14.19 -4.71 0.25
C ALA A 137 14.83 -3.37 -0.21
N PRO A 138 14.25 -2.23 0.18
CA PRO A 138 14.85 -0.93 -0.12
C PRO A 138 16.29 -0.75 0.35
N ASP A 139 16.60 -1.00 1.61
CA ASP A 139 17.92 -0.69 2.19
C ASP A 139 19.03 -1.69 1.77
N ASP A 140 18.66 -2.96 1.52
CA ASP A 140 19.54 -4.01 0.98
C ASP A 140 20.32 -3.60 -0.27
N LEU A 141 19.75 -2.68 -1.06
CA LEU A 141 20.32 -2.23 -2.33
C LEU A 141 21.74 -1.68 -2.17
N THR A 142 22.08 -1.08 -1.02
CA THR A 142 23.41 -0.51 -0.78
C THR A 142 24.46 -1.59 -0.58
N ALA A 143 24.16 -2.62 0.22
CA ALA A 143 25.05 -3.77 0.43
C ALA A 143 25.18 -4.60 -0.86
N ASN A 144 24.07 -4.78 -1.58
CA ASN A 144 23.98 -5.64 -2.76
C ASN A 144 24.33 -4.91 -4.08
N ARG A 145 25.01 -3.75 -4.04
CA ARG A 145 25.47 -3.05 -5.26
C ARG A 145 26.45 -3.84 -6.12
N GLY A 146 27.14 -4.82 -5.56
CA GLY A 146 28.00 -5.75 -6.31
C GLY A 146 27.23 -6.79 -7.14
N CYS A 147 25.90 -6.89 -6.99
CA CYS A 147 25.07 -7.92 -7.60
C CYS A 147 24.40 -7.44 -8.90
N ARG A 148 24.52 -8.25 -9.97
CA ARG A 148 24.04 -7.90 -11.32
C ARG A 148 22.52 -7.80 -11.43
N TYR A 149 21.78 -8.49 -10.57
CA TYR A 149 20.34 -8.36 -10.36
C TYR A 149 20.01 -8.35 -8.86
N ASN A 150 18.85 -7.81 -8.50
CA ASN A 150 18.35 -7.71 -7.12
C ASN A 150 16.85 -8.01 -6.99
N LEU A 151 16.21 -8.40 -8.09
CA LEU A 151 14.86 -8.93 -8.17
C LEU A 151 14.87 -10.04 -9.21
N LYS A 152 14.33 -11.21 -8.85
CA LYS A 152 14.23 -12.39 -9.69
C LYS A 152 12.75 -12.72 -9.88
N LEU A 153 12.26 -12.72 -11.13
CA LEU A 153 10.90 -13.15 -11.45
C LEU A 153 10.92 -14.48 -12.18
N GLY A 154 10.27 -15.48 -11.61
CA GLY A 154 10.15 -16.83 -12.15
C GLY A 154 9.24 -16.99 -13.36
N SER A 155 9.27 -18.22 -13.85
CA SER A 155 8.27 -18.83 -14.72
C SER A 155 7.56 -20.01 -14.04
N ASP A 156 7.43 -19.92 -12.73
CA ASP A 156 6.59 -20.70 -11.82
C ASP A 156 5.10 -20.34 -11.94
N ALA A 157 4.51 -20.57 -13.12
CA ALA A 157 3.07 -20.50 -13.28
C ALA A 157 2.40 -21.60 -12.44
N ASP A 158 1.14 -21.39 -12.08
CA ASP A 158 0.31 -22.49 -11.60
C ASP A 158 0.14 -23.56 -12.71
N ALA A 159 -0.29 -24.76 -12.34
CA ALA A 159 -0.49 -25.86 -13.29
C ALA A 159 -1.60 -25.58 -14.34
N SER A 160 -2.36 -24.49 -14.17
CA SER A 160 -3.42 -24.03 -15.07
C SER A 160 -2.92 -23.00 -16.11
N GLY A 161 -1.69 -22.48 -15.98
CA GLY A 161 -1.12 -21.47 -16.87
C GLY A 161 -1.68 -20.06 -16.67
N VAL A 162 -2.17 -19.75 -15.47
CA VAL A 162 -2.90 -18.51 -15.14
C VAL A 162 -1.90 -17.35 -14.84
N PRO A 163 -2.24 -16.07 -15.10
CA PRO A 163 -1.23 -15.02 -15.30
C PRO A 163 -0.39 -14.62 -14.08
N TRP A 164 0.74 -13.98 -14.37
CA TRP A 164 1.80 -13.67 -13.41
C TRP A 164 1.53 -12.46 -12.50
N ARG A 165 0.27 -12.00 -12.37
CA ARG A 165 -0.04 -10.66 -11.87
C ARG A 165 0.34 -10.50 -10.41
N ASN A 166 -0.28 -11.24 -9.50
CA ASN A 166 0.03 -11.12 -8.08
C ASN A 166 1.49 -11.48 -7.79
N HIS A 167 2.09 -12.41 -8.55
CA HIS A 167 3.48 -12.83 -8.34
C HIS A 167 4.46 -11.71 -8.70
N THR A 168 4.22 -11.03 -9.83
CA THR A 168 5.01 -9.86 -10.23
C THR A 168 4.82 -8.69 -9.24
N LEU A 169 3.60 -8.50 -8.74
CA LEU A 169 3.29 -7.47 -7.74
C LEU A 169 3.92 -7.77 -6.37
N HIS A 170 3.96 -9.02 -5.93
CA HIS A 170 4.56 -9.44 -4.65
C HIS A 170 6.03 -9.00 -4.56
N GLU A 171 6.81 -9.35 -5.58
CA GLU A 171 8.25 -9.03 -5.65
C GLU A 171 8.52 -7.53 -5.83
N PHE A 172 7.65 -6.82 -6.55
CA PHE A 172 7.76 -5.36 -6.60
C PHE A 172 7.30 -4.67 -5.30
N GLY A 173 6.35 -5.26 -4.57
CA GLY A 173 5.97 -4.83 -3.22
C GLY A 173 7.15 -4.93 -2.25
N HIS A 174 7.87 -6.05 -2.30
CA HIS A 174 9.15 -6.23 -1.62
C HIS A 174 10.18 -5.17 -2.01
N ALA A 175 10.40 -4.92 -3.31
CA ALA A 175 11.30 -3.88 -3.79
C ALA A 175 10.93 -2.44 -3.38
N LEU A 176 9.67 -2.24 -2.96
CA LEU A 176 9.09 -0.98 -2.45
C LEU A 176 9.04 -0.92 -0.91
N GLY A 177 9.33 -2.00 -0.19
CA GLY A 177 9.42 -2.04 1.29
C GLY A 177 8.25 -2.70 2.02
N LEU A 178 7.37 -3.42 1.33
CA LEU A 178 6.40 -4.32 1.94
C LEU A 178 7.03 -5.67 2.31
N ALA A 179 6.56 -6.28 3.38
CA ALA A 179 6.92 -7.63 3.80
C ALA A 179 5.74 -8.60 3.67
N HIS A 180 6.02 -9.89 3.85
CA HIS A 180 4.99 -10.94 3.77
C HIS A 180 3.84 -10.73 4.76
N GLU A 181 2.61 -10.70 4.28
CA GLU A 181 1.44 -10.51 5.14
C GLU A 181 1.19 -11.73 6.05
N HIS A 182 1.62 -12.92 5.61
CA HIS A 182 1.43 -14.17 6.33
C HIS A 182 2.32 -14.37 7.58
N VAL A 183 3.36 -13.53 7.78
CA VAL A 183 4.29 -13.65 8.93
C VAL A 183 3.91 -12.74 10.11
N ARG A 184 2.78 -12.05 10.03
CA ARG A 184 2.23 -11.24 11.13
C ARG A 184 1.82 -12.11 12.32
N ASP A 185 1.73 -11.51 13.50
CA ASP A 185 1.24 -12.14 14.72
C ASP A 185 -0.29 -11.98 14.89
N ASP A 186 -0.92 -10.99 14.26
CA ASP A 186 -2.38 -10.77 14.27
C ASP A 186 -3.16 -11.66 13.29
N VAL A 187 -2.51 -12.61 12.60
CA VAL A 187 -3.20 -13.54 11.69
C VAL A 187 -4.01 -14.58 12.46
N ASN A 188 -5.23 -14.84 12.02
CA ASN A 188 -6.07 -15.86 12.65
C ASN A 188 -5.65 -17.28 12.20
N THR A 189 -4.73 -17.90 12.93
CA THR A 189 -4.23 -19.27 12.72
C THR A 189 -5.31 -20.36 12.91
N ALA A 190 -6.41 -20.08 13.62
CA ALA A 190 -7.56 -20.99 13.65
C ALA A 190 -8.31 -21.07 12.30
N THR A 191 -8.06 -20.13 11.36
CA THR A 191 -8.58 -20.17 9.99
C THR A 191 -7.59 -20.71 8.95
N CYS A 192 -6.37 -21.07 9.36
CA CYS A 192 -5.35 -21.66 8.50
C CYS A 192 -4.21 -22.24 9.34
N THR A 193 -4.05 -23.57 9.29
CA THR A 193 -3.01 -24.33 10.00
C THR A 193 -1.88 -24.81 9.07
N ALA A 194 -1.76 -24.20 7.89
CA ALA A 194 -0.71 -24.53 6.93
C ALA A 194 0.68 -24.17 7.46
N ALA A 195 1.68 -25.00 7.17
CA ALA A 195 3.06 -24.73 7.60
C ALA A 195 3.56 -23.40 7.00
N GLY A 196 4.09 -22.53 7.85
CA GLY A 196 4.55 -21.18 7.47
C GLY A 196 3.49 -20.08 7.57
N TYR A 197 2.19 -20.40 7.78
CA TYR A 197 1.17 -19.39 8.05
C TYR A 197 1.14 -19.01 9.54
N GLY A 198 1.25 -17.71 9.83
CA GLY A 198 1.40 -17.17 11.18
C GLY A 198 2.86 -17.12 11.60
N GLY A 199 3.35 -15.90 11.83
CA GLY A 199 4.73 -15.64 12.20
C GLY A 199 4.85 -14.79 13.46
N THR A 200 5.93 -14.02 13.55
CA THR A 200 6.33 -13.26 14.74
C THR A 200 6.46 -11.75 14.47
N ALA A 201 5.97 -11.25 13.34
CA ALA A 201 6.04 -9.82 13.00
C ALA A 201 4.98 -9.01 13.76
N SER A 202 5.29 -8.68 15.01
CA SER A 202 4.45 -7.94 15.97
C SER A 202 4.56 -6.41 15.89
N ALA A 203 5.10 -5.91 14.78
CA ALA A 203 5.25 -4.49 14.50
C ALA A 203 5.24 -4.26 12.99
N GLY A 204 5.12 -3.00 12.56
CA GLY A 204 5.19 -2.64 11.14
C GLY A 204 3.85 -2.69 10.40
N HIS A 205 2.76 -3.02 11.10
CA HIS A 205 1.41 -3.08 10.54
C HIS A 205 0.99 -1.68 10.00
N ILE A 206 1.05 -1.47 8.68
CA ILE A 206 0.66 -0.18 8.06
C ILE A 206 -0.87 -0.12 7.97
N THR A 207 -1.47 -1.21 7.54
CA THR A 207 -2.89 -1.50 7.72
C THR A 207 -3.00 -2.79 8.57
N LEU A 208 -4.20 -3.33 8.76
CA LEU A 208 -4.49 -4.47 9.64
C LEU A 208 -4.07 -5.81 8.95
N TYR A 209 -4.27 -7.05 9.46
CA TYR A 209 -4.01 -8.31 8.68
C TYR A 209 -4.96 -8.68 7.48
N ASP A 210 -4.57 -8.55 6.20
CA ASP A 210 -5.43 -8.90 5.01
C ASP A 210 -5.12 -10.23 4.31
N ARG A 211 -6.08 -11.16 4.39
CA ARG A 211 -6.08 -12.44 3.64
C ARG A 211 -6.05 -12.29 2.11
N GLN A 212 -6.50 -11.15 1.57
CA GLN A 212 -6.48 -10.84 0.12
C GLN A 212 -5.23 -10.05 -0.31
N SER A 213 -4.29 -9.74 0.60
CA SER A 213 -3.08 -9.01 0.24
C SER A 213 -2.24 -9.76 -0.78
N VAL A 214 -1.71 -9.04 -1.76
CA VAL A 214 -0.73 -9.58 -2.70
C VAL A 214 0.54 -10.07 -2.00
N MET A 215 0.82 -9.59 -0.79
CA MET A 215 1.98 -9.96 0.04
C MET A 215 1.78 -11.29 0.79
N HIS A 216 0.65 -11.99 0.61
CA HIS A 216 0.53 -13.39 1.02
C HIS A 216 1.36 -14.33 0.14
N TYR A 217 1.87 -15.41 0.73
CA TYR A 217 2.12 -16.63 -0.04
C TYR A 217 0.79 -17.38 -0.26
N ALA A 218 0.70 -18.17 -1.33
CA ALA A 218 -0.44 -19.07 -1.50
C ALA A 218 -0.49 -20.14 -0.40
N PHE A 219 -1.64 -20.22 0.28
CA PHE A 219 -1.99 -21.30 1.20
C PHE A 219 -3.31 -21.91 0.72
N SER A 220 -3.23 -22.76 -0.31
CA SER A 220 -4.40 -23.33 -1.00
C SER A 220 -5.33 -24.14 -0.08
N THR A 221 -4.78 -24.85 0.90
CA THR A 221 -5.52 -25.53 1.97
C THR A 221 -6.38 -24.60 2.85
N CYS A 222 -6.14 -23.29 2.75
CA CYS A 222 -6.82 -22.24 3.49
C CYS A 222 -7.64 -21.29 2.59
N GLY A 223 -7.70 -21.53 1.27
CA GLY A 223 -8.32 -20.61 0.32
C GLY A 223 -7.64 -19.23 0.33
N ILE A 224 -6.31 -19.22 0.26
CA ILE A 224 -5.49 -18.00 0.13
C ILE A 224 -4.66 -18.16 -1.13
N ASP A 225 -4.98 -17.40 -2.18
CA ASP A 225 -4.24 -17.47 -3.45
C ASP A 225 -3.00 -16.57 -3.41
N GLY A 226 -3.04 -15.48 -2.63
CA GLY A 226 -1.90 -14.60 -2.34
C GLY A 226 -1.14 -14.18 -3.60
N ASN A 227 0.17 -14.40 -3.60
CA ASN A 227 1.07 -14.14 -4.72
C ASN A 227 0.81 -14.98 -5.99
N TYR A 228 -0.07 -15.97 -5.98
CA TYR A 228 -0.51 -16.70 -7.19
C TYR A 228 -1.94 -16.35 -7.63
N GLY A 229 -2.64 -15.47 -6.89
CA GLY A 229 -3.95 -14.92 -7.26
C GLY A 229 -3.91 -13.93 -8.44
N GLN A 230 -5.07 -13.39 -8.82
CA GLN A 230 -5.22 -12.52 -10.01
C GLN A 230 -5.82 -11.13 -9.75
N ASP A 231 -6.33 -10.88 -8.55
CA ASP A 231 -7.06 -9.67 -8.20
C ASP A 231 -6.21 -8.38 -8.28
N GLY A 232 -4.89 -8.54 -8.20
CA GLY A 232 -3.91 -7.46 -8.11
C GLY A 232 -3.72 -6.98 -6.68
N LEU A 233 -3.32 -5.72 -6.52
CA LEU A 233 -3.24 -5.07 -5.21
C LEU A 233 -4.64 -5.01 -4.56
N SER A 234 -4.77 -5.49 -3.32
CA SER A 234 -6.01 -5.36 -2.54
C SER A 234 -6.36 -3.89 -2.26
N ALA A 235 -7.55 -3.62 -1.72
CA ALA A 235 -7.92 -2.25 -1.30
C ALA A 235 -6.94 -1.66 -0.27
N LEU A 236 -6.26 -2.53 0.47
CA LEU A 236 -5.48 -2.18 1.65
C LEU A 236 -3.98 -2.33 1.43
N ASP A 237 -3.56 -3.17 0.47
CA ASP A 237 -2.27 -3.01 -0.22
C ASP A 237 -2.14 -1.59 -0.76
N ARG A 238 -3.19 -1.10 -1.44
CA ARG A 238 -3.23 0.28 -1.99
C ARG A 238 -3.17 1.33 -0.90
N LEU A 239 -3.85 1.15 0.23
CA LEU A 239 -3.76 2.09 1.36
C LEU A 239 -2.36 2.06 2.00
N GLY A 240 -1.74 0.90 2.18
CA GLY A 240 -0.36 0.79 2.66
C GLY A 240 0.62 1.52 1.73
N LEU A 241 0.49 1.30 0.43
CA LEU A 241 1.28 1.97 -0.61
C LEU A 241 1.04 3.48 -0.66
N HIS A 242 -0.20 3.96 -0.52
CA HIS A 242 -0.52 5.40 -0.45
C HIS A 242 0.13 6.05 0.77
N ILE A 243 0.07 5.39 1.93
CA ILE A 243 0.73 5.85 3.15
C ILE A 243 2.26 5.84 2.97
N MET A 244 2.86 4.83 2.34
CA MET A 244 4.31 4.79 2.08
C MET A 244 4.74 5.84 1.05
N TYR A 245 3.97 6.02 -0.02
CA TYR A 245 4.25 6.86 -1.20
C TYR A 245 3.15 7.92 -1.41
N PRO A 246 3.07 8.93 -0.52
CA PRO A 246 2.08 10.01 -0.59
C PRO A 246 2.44 11.03 -1.68
N GLU A 247 1.48 11.87 -2.04
CA GLU A 247 1.72 13.05 -2.88
C GLU A 247 2.76 14.00 -2.27
N ALA A 248 3.42 14.78 -3.13
CA ALA A 248 4.34 15.84 -2.70
C ALA A 248 3.64 16.90 -1.82
N ALA A 249 2.34 17.13 -2.05
CA ALA A 249 1.49 17.99 -1.22
C ALA A 249 0.81 17.14 -0.12
N ARG A 250 1.45 17.01 1.04
CA ARG A 250 0.97 16.21 2.18
C ARG A 250 -0.22 16.85 2.90
N VAL A 251 -1.40 16.73 2.31
CA VAL A 251 -2.67 17.18 2.88
C VAL A 251 -3.17 16.18 3.92
N ALA A 252 -3.66 16.66 5.06
CA ALA A 252 -4.26 15.77 6.07
C ALA A 252 -5.69 15.37 5.66
N GLU A 253 -5.91 14.08 5.41
CA GLU A 253 -7.18 13.56 4.90
C GLU A 253 -8.18 13.26 6.02
N PHE A 254 -9.45 13.63 5.79
CA PHE A 254 -10.56 13.30 6.68
C PHE A 254 -11.85 13.04 5.91
N THR A 255 -12.73 12.24 6.51
CA THR A 255 -14.11 11.98 6.10
C THR A 255 -15.09 12.53 7.13
N GLY A 256 -16.30 12.90 6.70
CA GLY A 256 -17.35 13.49 7.53
C GLY A 256 -17.98 14.74 6.91
N ARG A 257 -18.94 15.36 7.59
CA ARG A 257 -19.64 16.57 7.12
C ARG A 257 -19.07 17.83 7.78
N THR A 258 -18.53 18.74 6.98
CA THR A 258 -18.12 20.08 7.44
C THR A 258 -19.26 21.10 7.46
N VAL A 259 -20.43 20.79 6.88
CA VAL A 259 -21.65 21.59 6.98
C VAL A 259 -22.71 20.78 7.74
N ILE A 260 -23.13 21.27 8.90
CA ILE A 260 -24.05 20.58 9.83
C ILE A 260 -25.11 21.53 10.41
N ARG A 261 -26.13 20.98 11.08
CA ARG A 261 -27.09 21.77 11.88
C ARG A 261 -26.56 22.04 13.29
N SER A 262 -26.98 23.14 13.92
CA SER A 262 -26.63 23.50 15.30
C SER A 262 -27.26 22.62 16.38
N ASN A 263 -27.98 21.56 16.00
CA ASN A 263 -28.46 20.49 16.87
C ASN A 263 -27.91 19.10 16.44
N GLU A 264 -26.90 19.07 15.56
CA GLU A 264 -26.13 17.89 15.20
C GLU A 264 -24.74 17.93 15.85
N TRP A 265 -24.15 16.74 16.01
CA TRP A 265 -22.74 16.62 16.34
C TRP A 265 -21.90 16.73 15.07
N LEU A 266 -20.83 17.52 15.14
CA LEU A 266 -19.73 17.40 14.20
C LEU A 266 -19.07 16.04 14.43
N SER A 267 -19.01 15.23 13.39
CA SER A 267 -18.35 13.93 13.39
C SER A 267 -17.44 13.87 12.17
N LEU A 268 -16.12 13.94 12.40
CA LEU A 268 -15.07 13.78 11.40
C LEU A 268 -14.12 12.66 11.85
N ALA A 269 -13.54 11.93 10.90
CA ALA A 269 -12.52 10.91 11.15
C ALA A 269 -11.40 11.00 10.11
N SER A 270 -10.17 10.62 10.47
CA SER A 270 -9.07 10.51 9.49
C SER A 270 -9.42 9.49 8.41
N THR A 271 -9.27 9.85 7.14
CA THR A 271 -9.64 8.97 6.01
C THR A 271 -8.85 7.67 6.08
N TRP A 272 -7.55 7.73 6.31
CA TRP A 272 -6.69 6.56 6.45
C TRP A 272 -7.17 5.62 7.56
N ARG A 273 -7.46 6.15 8.76
CA ARG A 273 -7.94 5.35 9.89
C ARG A 273 -9.36 4.80 9.67
N ALA A 274 -10.20 5.48 8.89
CA ALA A 274 -11.51 4.98 8.47
C ALA A 274 -11.42 3.94 7.33
N ALA A 275 -10.34 3.98 6.55
CA ALA A 275 -10.07 3.06 5.45
C ALA A 275 -9.27 1.82 5.85
N GLY A 276 -8.77 1.71 7.09
CA GLY A 276 -8.08 0.52 7.63
C GLY A 276 -6.61 0.70 8.05
N ALA A 277 -6.07 1.93 8.04
CA ALA A 277 -4.72 2.20 8.54
C ALA A 277 -4.57 1.88 10.03
N GLU A 278 -3.41 1.35 10.41
CA GLU A 278 -3.15 0.96 11.80
C GLU A 278 -2.53 2.08 12.66
N ALA A 279 -2.36 1.81 13.96
CA ALA A 279 -1.91 2.79 14.95
C ALA A 279 -0.41 3.09 14.81
N PHE A 280 0.35 2.14 14.26
CA PHE A 280 1.73 2.35 13.82
C PHE A 280 1.80 3.35 12.66
N ALA A 281 0.94 3.19 11.65
CA ALA A 281 0.99 3.93 10.39
C ALA A 281 0.80 5.44 10.53
N VAL A 282 -0.09 5.87 11.44
CA VAL A 282 -0.48 7.28 11.59
C VAL A 282 -0.83 7.65 13.02
N SER A 283 -0.22 8.72 13.51
CA SER A 283 -0.25 9.17 14.90
C SER A 283 -0.22 10.71 15.00
N GLY A 284 -0.10 11.26 16.21
CA GLY A 284 0.10 12.71 16.40
C GLY A 284 -1.07 13.60 15.98
N PHE A 285 -2.30 13.07 15.97
CA PHE A 285 -3.49 13.80 15.53
C PHE A 285 -3.73 15.09 16.34
N SER A 286 -4.13 16.15 15.63
CA SER A 286 -4.51 17.45 16.21
C SER A 286 -5.69 18.04 15.43
N TRP A 287 -6.90 17.89 15.96
CA TRP A 287 -8.13 18.50 15.42
C TRP A 287 -8.38 19.85 16.08
N LYS A 288 -8.37 20.94 15.32
CA LYS A 288 -8.58 22.30 15.82
C LYS A 288 -9.75 23.02 15.17
N LEU A 289 -10.50 23.76 15.97
CA LEU A 289 -11.55 24.70 15.53
C LEU A 289 -11.27 26.06 16.15
N SER A 290 -11.21 27.11 15.33
CA SER A 290 -10.83 28.48 15.75
C SER A 290 -9.52 28.53 16.55
N GLY A 291 -8.56 27.66 16.23
CA GLY A 291 -7.26 27.52 16.90
C GLY A 291 -7.26 26.67 18.18
N VAL A 292 -8.42 26.39 18.78
CA VAL A 292 -8.56 25.53 19.97
C VAL A 292 -8.51 24.06 19.55
N THR A 293 -7.74 23.23 20.24
CA THR A 293 -7.72 21.76 20.02
C THR A 293 -8.95 21.12 20.66
N TYR A 294 -9.75 20.40 19.87
CA TYR A 294 -10.93 19.67 20.31
C TYR A 294 -10.70 18.15 20.42
N SER A 295 -9.72 17.60 19.70
CA SER A 295 -9.34 16.18 19.80
C SER A 295 -7.88 15.96 19.42
N SER A 296 -7.28 14.93 20.02
CA SER A 296 -5.98 14.35 19.65
C SER A 296 -6.06 12.85 19.29
N SER A 297 -7.27 12.30 19.12
CA SER A 297 -7.49 10.95 18.59
C SER A 297 -7.59 10.97 17.06
N ASN A 298 -7.80 9.81 16.44
CA ASN A 298 -8.05 9.67 15.00
C ASN A 298 -9.37 10.31 14.49
N SER A 299 -10.16 10.92 15.38
CA SER A 299 -11.49 11.45 15.09
C SER A 299 -11.85 12.67 15.94
N LEU A 300 -12.81 13.47 15.46
CA LEU A 300 -13.38 14.61 16.15
C LEU A 300 -14.89 14.40 16.28
N TYR A 301 -15.37 14.32 17.53
CA TYR A 301 -16.79 14.25 17.86
C TYR A 301 -17.15 15.36 18.84
N THR A 302 -17.88 16.39 18.41
CA THR A 302 -18.19 17.55 19.26
C THR A 302 -19.48 18.28 18.85
N SER A 303 -20.16 18.91 19.80
CA SER A 303 -21.30 19.79 19.55
C SER A 303 -20.83 21.25 19.43
N LEU A 304 -21.46 22.02 18.54
CA LEU A 304 -21.08 23.40 18.26
C LEU A 304 -22.32 24.29 18.16
N GLY A 305 -22.16 25.57 18.53
CA GLY A 305 -23.16 26.60 18.27
C GLY A 305 -23.22 26.95 16.77
N ALA A 306 -24.25 27.70 16.35
CA ALA A 306 -24.32 28.20 14.99
C ALA A 306 -23.18 29.21 14.71
N GLY A 307 -22.51 29.09 13.58
CA GLY A 307 -21.34 29.89 13.22
C GLY A 307 -20.49 29.28 12.09
N THR A 308 -19.40 29.96 11.75
CA THR A 308 -18.34 29.41 10.88
C THR A 308 -17.03 29.36 11.66
N TYR A 309 -16.41 28.19 11.70
CA TYR A 309 -15.23 27.88 12.47
C TYR A 309 -14.07 27.57 11.51
N PRO A 310 -12.94 28.31 11.55
CA PRO A 310 -11.71 27.88 10.88
C PRO A 310 -11.31 26.50 11.40
N PHE A 311 -11.19 25.53 10.51
CA PHE A 311 -10.93 24.13 10.86
C PHE A 311 -9.53 23.74 10.40
N GLN A 312 -8.78 23.05 11.26
CA GLN A 312 -7.47 22.50 10.94
C GLN A 312 -7.37 21.06 11.42
N LEU A 313 -6.71 20.23 10.62
CA LEU A 313 -6.26 18.88 10.99
C LEU A 313 -4.77 18.79 10.73
N ALA A 314 -4.04 18.16 11.64
CA ALA A 314 -2.68 17.68 11.40
C ALA A 314 -2.48 16.29 11.98
N TYR A 315 -1.57 15.51 11.39
CA TYR A 315 -1.08 14.23 11.90
C TYR A 315 0.31 13.91 11.31
N THR A 316 0.96 12.86 11.82
CA THR A 316 2.26 12.36 11.34
C THR A 316 2.17 10.88 10.99
N ASP A 317 2.81 10.46 9.90
CA ASP A 317 2.93 9.05 9.55
C ASP A 317 4.11 8.35 10.25
N PHE A 318 4.21 7.03 10.08
CA PHE A 318 5.27 6.19 10.66
C PHE A 318 6.69 6.51 10.18
N LEU A 319 6.84 7.30 9.10
CA LEU A 319 8.12 7.81 8.60
C LEU A 319 8.39 9.24 9.10
N GLY A 320 7.62 9.72 10.08
CA GLY A 320 7.76 11.03 10.71
C GLY A 320 7.34 12.20 9.82
N ARG A 321 6.64 11.94 8.71
CA ARG A 321 6.24 12.98 7.76
C ARG A 321 4.92 13.61 8.24
N SER A 322 4.91 14.93 8.35
CA SER A 322 3.72 15.68 8.77
C SER A 322 2.75 15.92 7.61
N TYR A 323 1.46 15.85 7.92
CA TYR A 323 0.35 16.19 7.04
C TYR A 323 -0.47 17.31 7.67
N ALA A 324 -0.99 18.23 6.87
CA ALA A 324 -1.82 19.33 7.36
C ALA A 324 -2.99 19.65 6.42
N TYR A 325 -4.11 20.04 7.00
CA TYR A 325 -5.26 20.59 6.30
C TYR A 325 -5.72 21.88 6.99
N SER A 326 -6.25 22.82 6.22
CA SER A 326 -6.94 24.01 6.74
C SER A 326 -8.13 24.36 5.84
N GLY A 327 -9.26 24.64 6.48
CA GLY A 327 -10.54 24.92 5.83
C GLY A 327 -11.53 25.51 6.81
N SER A 328 -12.81 25.16 6.71
CA SER A 328 -13.82 25.59 7.70
C SER A 328 -14.90 24.54 7.94
N VAL A 329 -15.49 24.60 9.14
CA VAL A 329 -16.75 23.95 9.50
C VAL A 329 -17.83 25.02 9.63
N GLN A 330 -18.99 24.78 9.04
CA GLN A 330 -20.15 25.68 9.05
C GLN A 330 -21.31 25.01 9.77
N VAL A 331 -21.76 25.63 10.86
CA VAL A 331 -22.82 25.14 11.71
C VAL A 331 -24.00 26.09 11.54
N LEU A 332 -25.06 25.59 10.94
CA LEU A 332 -26.20 26.40 10.51
C LEU A 332 -27.39 26.18 11.46
N THR A 333 -28.25 27.18 11.64
CA THR A 333 -29.53 26.92 12.33
C THR A 333 -30.36 25.92 11.49
N PRO A 334 -31.32 25.17 12.08
CA PRO A 334 -32.13 24.24 11.30
C PRO A 334 -32.88 24.90 10.12
N PRO A 335 -33.41 26.14 10.23
CA PRO A 335 -33.90 26.90 9.08
C PRO A 335 -32.83 27.18 8.01
N ASP A 336 -31.66 27.73 8.37
CA ASP A 336 -30.60 28.09 7.42
C ASP A 336 -30.05 26.87 6.67
N TYR A 337 -29.86 25.77 7.40
CA TYR A 337 -29.47 24.48 6.81
C TYR A 337 -30.53 23.99 5.82
N SER A 338 -31.80 24.09 6.19
CA SER A 338 -32.92 23.67 5.33
C SER A 338 -32.98 24.52 4.05
N ALA A 339 -32.86 25.85 4.16
CA ALA A 339 -32.78 26.73 2.99
C ALA A 339 -31.60 26.36 2.08
N ARG A 340 -30.43 26.07 2.65
CA ARG A 340 -29.23 25.68 1.89
C ARG A 340 -29.38 24.33 1.16
N ILE A 341 -29.95 23.31 1.80
CA ILE A 341 -30.15 22.00 1.12
C ILE A 341 -31.35 22.00 0.17
N VAL A 342 -32.35 22.87 0.39
CA VAL A 342 -33.52 23.06 -0.50
C VAL A 342 -33.22 24.09 -1.61
N THR A 343 -31.95 24.47 -1.81
CA THR A 343 -31.49 25.25 -2.98
C THR A 343 -30.68 24.40 -3.98
N PRO A 344 -31.27 23.39 -4.65
CA PRO A 344 -30.61 22.72 -5.77
C PRO A 344 -30.69 23.59 -7.04
N VAL A 345 -29.53 23.89 -7.62
CA VAL A 345 -29.32 24.21 -9.04
C VAL A 345 -30.32 25.22 -9.67
N ALA A 346 -30.39 26.42 -9.12
CA ALA A 346 -30.81 27.61 -9.88
C ALA A 346 -29.72 28.10 -10.88
N ALA A 347 -28.55 27.47 -10.87
CA ALA A 347 -27.44 27.73 -11.79
C ALA A 347 -27.57 26.91 -13.09
N ARG A 348 -28.51 27.31 -13.96
CA ARG A 348 -28.42 26.94 -15.38
C ARG A 348 -27.29 27.75 -16.02
N LEU A 349 -26.12 27.13 -16.17
CA LEU A 349 -25.16 27.62 -17.16
C LEU A 349 -25.83 27.50 -18.55
N PRO A 350 -25.72 28.52 -19.42
CA PRO A 350 -26.09 28.35 -20.81
C PRO A 350 -25.14 27.35 -21.47
N LEU A 351 -25.69 26.46 -22.28
CA LEU A 351 -24.89 25.69 -23.24
C LEU A 351 -24.34 26.64 -24.31
N MET A 352 -23.04 26.54 -24.56
CA MET A 352 -22.35 27.01 -25.77
C MET A 352 -21.56 25.83 -26.32
#